data_AF-A0A4P8KR91-F1
#
_entry.id   AF-A0A4P8KR91-F1
#
_cell.length_a   1.000
_cell.length_b   1.000
_cell.length_c   1.000
_cell.angle_alpha   90.00
_cell.angle_beta   90.00
_cell.angle_gamma   90.00
#
_symmetry.space_group_name_H-M   'P 1'
#
loop_
_entity.id
_entity.type
_entity.pdbx_description
1 polymer ?
#
loop_
_entity_poly.entity_id
_entity_poly.type
_entity_poly.pdbx_seq_one_letter_code
_entity_poly.pdbx_strand_id
1 'polypeptide(L)'
;MSGRRRLTLLAAACGAGAVLVATALTGAALARTDDSVELAPLIAGWGTHWQVTGTKSEPLYTERIDARRDGDAFEVRIEVIGQGDTALGTQRSAVSVDAAGTIAWTEGCTKDAADCADDAHLRGFLATAALISLDREGRLPASGTARTLHGTPVVCVADAALHPDAAAADVRLDPCFDRATGAVLAHWSPDSAAFVGATLAPGFTVSTS
;
A
#
# COMPACT_ATOMS: atom_id res chain seq x y z
N MET A 1 -23.85 75.18 -30.28
CA MET A 1 -23.55 76.33 -29.40
C MET A 1 -24.56 76.34 -28.25
N SER A 2 -24.06 76.51 -27.02
CA SER A 2 -24.77 76.82 -25.76
C SER A 2 -25.68 75.72 -25.18
N GLY A 3 -25.58 75.29 -23.92
CA GLY A 3 -24.78 75.79 -22.81
C GLY A 3 -24.86 74.85 -21.58
N ARG A 4 -23.80 74.85 -20.78
CA ARG A 4 -23.67 74.17 -19.48
C ARG A 4 -24.44 74.91 -18.39
N ARG A 5 -24.95 74.19 -17.37
CA ARG A 5 -24.68 74.53 -15.96
C ARG A 5 -24.94 73.34 -15.03
N ARG A 6 -23.98 73.12 -14.14
CA ARG A 6 -23.94 72.15 -13.03
C ARG A 6 -24.81 72.65 -11.88
N LEU A 7 -25.39 71.75 -11.09
CA LEU A 7 -25.29 71.81 -9.62
C LEU A 7 -25.75 70.48 -8.99
N THR A 8 -24.90 70.04 -8.07
CA THR A 8 -24.90 68.86 -7.21
C THR A 8 -26.06 68.89 -6.21
N LEU A 9 -26.56 67.71 -5.81
CA LEU A 9 -27.02 67.44 -4.44
C LEU A 9 -27.05 65.92 -4.19
N LEU A 10 -26.15 65.48 -3.32
CA LEU A 10 -26.24 64.23 -2.58
C LEU A 10 -27.41 64.29 -1.60
N ALA A 11 -28.17 63.21 -1.47
CA ALA A 11 -28.83 62.85 -0.23
C ALA A 11 -29.07 61.34 -0.20
N ALA A 12 -28.64 60.75 0.90
CA ALA A 12 -28.61 59.32 1.14
C ALA A 12 -29.95 58.80 1.70
N ALA A 13 -30.04 57.48 1.62
CA ALA A 13 -30.51 56.57 2.67
C ALA A 13 -31.99 56.13 2.68
N CYS A 14 -32.11 54.81 2.88
CA CYS A 14 -33.19 54.04 3.51
C CYS A 14 -34.50 53.94 2.72
N GLY A 15 -35.01 52.76 2.37
CA GLY A 15 -34.68 51.40 2.76
C GLY A 15 -35.81 50.46 2.32
N ALA A 16 -35.58 49.17 2.55
CA ALA A 16 -36.52 48.06 2.46
C ALA A 16 -37.01 47.66 1.05
N GLY A 17 -36.44 46.57 0.52
CA GLY A 17 -37.00 45.90 -0.66
C GLY A 17 -36.19 44.68 -1.09
N ALA A 18 -36.44 43.55 -0.41
CA ALA A 18 -36.11 42.18 -0.82
C ALA A 18 -34.62 41.82 -1.01
N VAL A 19 -33.99 41.37 0.07
CA VAL A 19 -32.83 40.46 -0.02
C VAL A 19 -33.39 39.10 -0.47
N LEU A 20 -33.33 38.82 -1.77
CA LEU A 20 -33.40 37.46 -2.28
C LEU A 20 -32.15 36.74 -1.79
N VAL A 21 -32.28 36.02 -0.67
CA VAL A 21 -31.29 35.01 -0.28
C VAL A 21 -31.43 33.88 -1.29
N ALA A 22 -30.71 34.00 -2.41
CA ALA A 22 -30.39 32.86 -3.24
C ALA A 22 -29.47 31.98 -2.39
N THR A 23 -30.06 31.03 -1.67
CA THR A 23 -29.35 29.83 -1.22
C THR A 23 -28.97 29.08 -2.50
N ALA A 24 -27.87 29.51 -3.12
CA ALA A 24 -27.09 28.63 -3.97
C ALA A 24 -26.73 27.46 -3.07
N LEU A 25 -27.48 26.36 -3.23
CA LEU A 25 -26.99 25.05 -2.87
C LEU A 25 -25.65 24.94 -3.58
N THR A 26 -24.58 25.22 -2.84
CA THR A 26 -23.30 24.58 -3.05
C THR A 26 -23.65 23.11 -3.03
N GLY A 27 -23.80 22.55 -4.25
CA GLY A 27 -23.75 21.12 -4.42
C GLY A 27 -22.48 20.71 -3.74
N ALA A 28 -22.61 20.14 -2.54
CA ALA A 28 -21.57 19.34 -1.97
C ALA A 28 -21.31 18.30 -3.06
N ALA A 29 -20.26 18.52 -3.85
CA ALA A 29 -19.58 17.43 -4.47
C ALA A 29 -19.32 16.48 -3.29
N LEU A 30 -20.06 15.38 -3.26
CA LEU A 30 -19.67 14.22 -2.50
C LEU A 30 -18.34 13.79 -3.13
N ALA A 31 -17.26 14.46 -2.76
CA ALA A 31 -15.93 13.96 -2.93
C ALA A 31 -15.94 12.68 -2.10
N ARG A 32 -16.13 11.55 -2.79
CA ARG A 32 -15.65 10.28 -2.28
C ARG A 32 -14.16 10.52 -2.12
N THR A 33 -13.74 10.84 -0.90
CA THR A 33 -12.34 11.11 -0.58
C THR A 33 -11.53 9.97 -1.13
N ASP A 34 -10.60 10.31 -2.01
CA ASP A 34 -9.74 9.38 -2.72
C ASP A 34 -9.11 8.40 -1.72
N ASP A 35 -9.61 7.16 -1.71
CA ASP A 35 -8.89 6.02 -1.12
C ASP A 35 -7.66 5.66 -2.00
N SER A 36 -7.28 6.51 -2.95
CA SER A 36 -6.13 6.33 -3.84
C SER A 36 -4.87 6.93 -3.22
N VAL A 37 -3.76 6.21 -3.29
CA VAL A 37 -2.44 6.68 -2.86
C VAL A 37 -1.48 6.55 -4.03
N GLU A 38 -0.92 7.68 -4.48
CA GLU A 38 0.13 7.70 -5.51
C GLU A 38 1.35 6.92 -5.02
N LEU A 39 1.78 5.91 -5.78
CA LEU A 39 2.84 5.00 -5.35
C LEU A 39 4.22 5.60 -5.53
N ALA A 40 4.48 6.30 -6.63
CA ALA A 40 5.80 6.87 -6.92
C ALA A 40 6.34 7.78 -5.79
N PRO A 41 5.62 8.80 -5.30
CA PRO A 41 6.11 9.62 -4.19
C PRO A 41 6.18 8.87 -2.86
N LEU A 42 5.35 7.83 -2.68
CA LEU A 42 5.35 7.01 -1.47
C LEU A 42 6.62 6.15 -1.39
N ILE A 43 6.93 5.43 -2.46
CA ILE A 43 8.10 4.53 -2.56
C ILE A 43 9.40 5.33 -2.48
N ALA A 44 9.46 6.50 -3.13
CA ALA A 44 10.61 7.39 -3.03
C ALA A 44 10.90 7.87 -1.59
N GLY A 45 9.90 7.81 -0.71
CA GLY A 45 10.03 8.16 0.71
C GLY A 45 10.41 6.99 1.62
N TRP A 46 10.42 5.74 1.12
CA TRP A 46 10.71 4.57 1.95
C TRP A 46 12.20 4.43 2.28
N GLY A 47 12.48 4.16 3.55
CA GLY A 47 13.80 3.73 3.97
C GLY A 47 14.18 2.37 3.37
N THR A 48 15.49 2.14 3.24
CA THR A 48 16.03 0.87 2.74
C THR A 48 16.37 -0.12 3.85
N HIS A 49 16.13 0.22 5.11
CA HIS A 49 16.36 -0.65 6.25
C HIS A 49 15.16 -0.65 7.17
N TRP A 50 14.53 -1.81 7.32
CA TRP A 50 13.42 -2.00 8.25
C TRP A 50 13.31 -3.46 8.64
N GLN A 51 12.63 -3.68 9.77
CA GLN A 51 12.26 -5.00 10.25
C GLN A 51 10.81 -4.96 10.74
N VAL A 52 10.07 -6.01 10.44
CA VAL A 52 8.73 -6.29 10.93
C VAL A 52 8.74 -7.60 11.68
N THR A 53 8.24 -7.57 12.91
CA THR A 53 7.99 -8.80 13.66
C THR A 53 6.51 -8.88 14.02
N GLY A 54 5.93 -10.06 13.91
CA GLY A 54 4.51 -10.24 14.18
C GLY A 54 4.12 -11.71 14.22
N THR A 55 2.82 -11.94 14.29
CA THR A 55 2.27 -13.29 14.22
C THR A 55 1.15 -13.36 13.20
N LYS A 56 0.92 -14.54 12.65
CA LYS A 56 -0.28 -14.89 11.87
C LYS A 56 -0.83 -16.18 12.46
N SER A 57 -2.13 -16.22 12.72
CA SER A 57 -2.78 -17.41 13.27
C SER A 57 -3.66 -18.06 12.22
N GLU A 58 -3.50 -19.37 12.08
CA GLU A 58 -4.36 -20.28 11.34
C GLU A 58 -5.06 -21.22 12.31
N PRO A 59 -6.15 -21.91 11.93
CA PRO A 59 -6.93 -22.72 12.87
C PRO A 59 -6.12 -23.75 13.68
N LEU A 60 -4.99 -24.23 13.13
CA LEU A 60 -4.19 -25.31 13.71
C LEU A 60 -2.76 -24.90 14.09
N TYR A 61 -2.31 -23.69 13.76
CA TYR A 61 -0.96 -23.23 14.06
C TYR A 61 -0.86 -21.71 14.10
N THR A 62 0.20 -21.21 14.72
CA THR A 62 0.61 -19.82 14.67
C THR A 62 1.97 -19.72 14.00
N GLU A 63 2.09 -18.79 13.07
CA GLU A 63 3.34 -18.38 12.46
C GLU A 63 3.89 -17.18 13.24
N ARG A 64 5.14 -17.25 13.72
CA ARG A 64 5.90 -16.07 14.13
C ARG A 64 6.73 -15.61 12.95
N ILE A 65 6.50 -14.38 12.52
CA ILE A 65 7.06 -13.84 11.29
C ILE A 65 8.07 -12.75 11.66
N ASP A 66 9.23 -12.82 11.02
CA ASP A 66 10.27 -11.80 11.04
C ASP A 66 10.63 -11.49 9.58
N ALA A 67 10.21 -10.33 9.10
CA ALA A 67 10.48 -9.87 7.74
C ALA A 67 11.38 -8.63 7.79
N ARG A 68 12.37 -8.57 6.91
CA ARG A 68 13.34 -7.47 6.90
C ARG A 68 13.71 -7.02 5.49
N ARG A 69 14.10 -5.76 5.39
CA ARG A 69 14.81 -5.19 4.24
C ARG A 69 16.16 -4.65 4.70
N ASP A 70 17.19 -4.93 3.92
CA ASP A 70 18.53 -4.36 4.05
C ASP A 70 19.04 -3.98 2.65
N GLY A 71 18.92 -2.70 2.31
CA GLY A 71 19.19 -2.19 0.96
C GLY A 71 18.22 -2.80 -0.06
N ASP A 72 18.78 -3.71 -0.85
CA ASP A 72 18.11 -4.45 -1.92
C ASP A 72 17.86 -5.92 -1.59
N ALA A 73 18.26 -6.37 -0.39
CA ALA A 73 17.96 -7.69 0.13
C ALA A 73 16.68 -7.66 0.95
N PHE A 74 15.82 -8.65 0.72
CA PHE A 74 14.57 -8.85 1.45
C PHE A 74 14.54 -10.28 1.97
N GLU A 75 14.24 -10.44 3.24
CA GLU A 75 14.18 -11.76 3.87
C GLU A 75 12.94 -11.89 4.74
N VAL A 76 12.40 -13.10 4.79
CA VAL A 76 11.40 -13.51 5.75
C VAL A 76 11.82 -14.81 6.41
N ARG A 77 11.71 -14.83 7.74
CA ARG A 77 11.79 -16.02 8.58
C ARG A 77 10.43 -16.28 9.20
N ILE A 78 9.94 -17.50 9.08
CA ILE A 78 8.67 -17.92 9.64
C ILE A 78 8.89 -19.14 10.53
N GLU A 79 8.63 -19.00 11.82
CA GLU A 79 8.58 -20.12 12.76
C GLU A 79 7.13 -20.60 12.90
N VAL A 80 6.88 -21.87 12.62
CA VAL A 80 5.53 -22.45 12.68
C VAL A 80 5.36 -23.22 14.00
N ILE A 81 4.34 -22.83 14.77
CA ILE A 81 4.04 -23.37 16.09
C ILE A 81 2.63 -23.97 16.06
N GLY A 82 2.54 -25.29 16.18
CA GLY A 82 1.28 -26.01 16.25
C GLY A 82 0.57 -25.88 17.61
N GLN A 83 -0.62 -26.46 17.70
CA GLN A 83 -1.36 -26.54 18.96
C GLN A 83 -0.52 -27.19 20.07
N GLY A 84 -0.65 -26.66 21.29
CA GLY A 84 0.14 -27.10 22.45
C GLY A 84 1.63 -26.70 22.35
N ASP A 85 1.93 -25.60 21.66
CA ASP A 85 3.28 -25.02 21.51
C ASP A 85 4.30 -25.97 20.85
N THR A 86 3.82 -26.89 20.01
CA THR A 86 4.69 -27.83 19.29
C THR A 86 5.40 -27.11 18.14
N ALA A 87 6.73 -27.09 18.13
CA ALA A 87 7.49 -26.57 17.00
C ALA A 87 7.29 -27.46 15.76
N LEU A 88 6.79 -26.87 14.66
CA LEU A 88 6.53 -27.56 13.39
C LEU A 88 7.60 -27.25 12.33
N GLY A 89 8.48 -26.29 12.59
CA GLY A 89 9.62 -25.98 11.74
C GLY A 89 9.91 -24.49 11.63
N THR A 90 10.96 -24.16 10.88
CA THR A 90 11.29 -22.79 10.50
C THR A 90 11.50 -22.73 9.00
N GLN A 91 10.84 -21.80 8.35
CA GLN A 91 11.04 -21.46 6.96
C GLN A 91 11.90 -20.19 6.87
N ARG A 92 12.78 -20.15 5.87
CA ARG A 92 13.60 -18.99 5.53
C ARG A 92 13.50 -18.78 4.04
N SER A 93 13.27 -17.54 3.65
CA SER A 93 13.14 -17.15 2.25
C SER A 93 13.79 -15.78 2.09
N ALA A 94 14.65 -15.64 1.08
CA ALA A 94 15.33 -14.39 0.80
C ALA A 94 15.44 -14.16 -0.70
N VAL A 95 15.30 -12.89 -1.08
CA VAL A 95 15.47 -12.41 -2.45
C VAL A 95 16.32 -11.14 -2.45
N SER A 96 16.92 -10.85 -3.59
CA SER A 96 17.57 -9.57 -3.87
C SER A 96 16.99 -8.97 -5.15
N VAL A 97 16.84 -7.65 -5.18
CA VAL A 97 16.48 -6.92 -6.40
C VAL A 97 17.72 -6.25 -6.98
N ASP A 98 18.04 -6.45 -8.25
CA ASP A 98 19.17 -5.77 -8.88
C ASP A 98 18.78 -4.40 -9.48
N ALA A 99 19.75 -3.66 -10.01
CA ALA A 99 19.51 -2.33 -10.58
C ALA A 99 18.62 -2.33 -11.84
N ALA A 100 18.49 -3.47 -12.54
CA ALA A 100 17.60 -3.62 -13.68
C ALA A 100 16.16 -3.99 -13.26
N GLY A 101 15.95 -4.37 -12.01
CA GLY A 101 14.65 -4.81 -11.49
C GLY A 101 14.53 -6.33 -11.36
N THR A 102 15.57 -7.10 -11.69
CA THR A 102 15.55 -8.57 -11.60
C THR A 102 15.42 -9.02 -10.14
N ILE A 103 14.52 -9.96 -9.87
CA ILE A 103 14.29 -10.51 -8.53
C ILE A 103 14.92 -11.90 -8.44
N ALA A 104 16.12 -11.99 -7.84
CA ALA A 104 16.80 -13.27 -7.66
C ALA A 104 16.58 -13.82 -6.26
N TRP A 105 16.19 -15.09 -6.16
CA TRP A 105 16.17 -15.80 -4.88
C TRP A 105 17.59 -16.13 -4.42
N THR A 106 17.87 -15.82 -3.17
CA THR A 106 19.15 -16.11 -2.51
C THR A 106 19.01 -17.23 -1.47
N GLU A 107 17.80 -17.49 -0.97
CA GLU A 107 17.50 -18.59 -0.05
C GLU A 107 16.03 -19.04 -0.16
N GLY A 108 15.78 -20.35 -0.03
CA GLY A 108 14.42 -20.87 0.17
C GLY A 108 13.54 -20.97 -1.07
N CYS A 109 14.10 -20.79 -2.27
CA CYS A 109 13.35 -21.01 -3.51
C CYS A 109 13.11 -22.51 -3.74
N THR A 110 11.88 -22.86 -4.11
CA THR A 110 11.46 -24.25 -4.43
C THR A 110 10.99 -24.41 -5.87
N LYS A 111 11.09 -23.34 -6.67
CA LYS A 111 10.76 -23.30 -8.10
C LYS A 111 11.91 -23.88 -8.93
N ASP A 112 11.78 -23.84 -10.26
CA ASP A 112 12.91 -24.18 -11.13
C ASP A 112 14.00 -23.10 -11.10
N ALA A 113 15.18 -23.43 -11.64
CA ALA A 113 16.34 -22.54 -11.57
C ALA A 113 16.12 -21.21 -12.32
N ALA A 114 15.29 -21.18 -13.36
CA ALA A 114 15.01 -19.97 -14.11
C ALA A 114 14.09 -19.05 -13.30
N ASP A 115 13.02 -19.60 -12.74
CA ASP A 115 12.10 -18.88 -11.86
C ASP A 115 12.77 -18.40 -10.56
N CYS A 116 13.77 -19.13 -10.05
CA CYS A 116 14.55 -18.67 -8.90
C CYS A 116 15.54 -17.56 -9.26
N ALA A 117 16.00 -17.48 -10.51
CA ALA A 117 16.95 -16.48 -10.96
C ALA A 117 16.29 -15.13 -11.29
N ASP A 118 15.02 -15.16 -11.70
CA ASP A 118 14.21 -13.97 -11.99
C ASP A 118 12.71 -14.24 -11.70
N ASP A 119 12.28 -13.94 -10.48
CA ASP A 119 10.93 -14.23 -10.01
C ASP A 119 9.96 -13.05 -10.19
N ALA A 120 9.46 -12.87 -11.41
CA ALA A 120 8.40 -11.92 -11.72
C ALA A 120 7.05 -12.23 -11.04
N HIS A 121 6.95 -13.34 -10.30
CA HIS A 121 5.73 -13.85 -9.65
C HIS A 121 5.82 -13.85 -8.12
N LEU A 122 6.79 -13.13 -7.54
CA LEU A 122 7.05 -13.11 -6.11
C LEU A 122 5.89 -12.48 -5.32
N ARG A 123 5.24 -13.26 -4.46
CA ARG A 123 4.10 -12.87 -3.63
C ARG A 123 4.37 -13.06 -2.13
N GLY A 124 3.41 -12.69 -1.28
CA GLY A 124 3.49 -12.88 0.17
C GLY A 124 4.28 -11.78 0.86
N PHE A 125 4.94 -12.08 1.98
CA PHE A 125 5.67 -11.09 2.78
C PHE A 125 6.87 -10.45 2.06
N LEU A 126 7.34 -11.04 0.96
CA LEU A 126 8.42 -10.51 0.12
C LEU A 126 7.92 -9.64 -1.04
N ALA A 127 6.60 -9.38 -1.17
CA ALA A 127 6.05 -8.62 -2.31
C ALA A 127 6.55 -7.16 -2.39
N THR A 128 7.21 -6.63 -1.34
CA THR A 128 7.91 -5.33 -1.43
C THR A 128 8.98 -5.36 -2.53
N ALA A 129 9.68 -6.49 -2.71
CA ALA A 129 10.67 -6.64 -3.76
C ALA A 129 10.05 -6.53 -5.16
N ALA A 130 8.85 -7.07 -5.38
CA ALA A 130 8.11 -6.94 -6.64
C ALA A 130 7.74 -5.48 -6.95
N LEU A 131 7.32 -4.73 -5.94
CA LEU A 131 6.99 -3.31 -6.12
C LEU A 131 8.24 -2.47 -6.43
N ILE A 132 9.37 -2.76 -5.79
CA ILE A 132 10.67 -2.10 -6.07
C ILE A 132 11.22 -2.48 -7.45
N SER A 133 11.05 -3.73 -7.87
CA SER A 133 11.39 -4.19 -9.22
C SER A 133 10.64 -3.36 -10.28
N LEU A 134 9.31 -3.23 -10.15
CA LEU A 134 8.51 -2.40 -11.08
C LEU A 134 8.92 -0.92 -11.08
N ASP A 135 9.30 -0.36 -9.93
CA ASP A 135 9.84 1.01 -9.84
C ASP A 135 11.13 1.16 -10.67
N ARG A 136 12.06 0.21 -10.55
CA ARG A 136 13.33 0.19 -11.30
C ARG A 136 13.14 0.01 -12.80
N GLU A 137 12.15 -0.78 -13.19
CA GLU A 137 11.78 -0.96 -14.60
C GLU A 137 11.01 0.24 -15.18
N GLY A 138 10.62 1.22 -14.36
CA GLY A 138 9.76 2.32 -14.79
C GLY A 138 8.33 1.88 -15.11
N ARG A 139 7.88 0.78 -14.51
CA ARG A 139 6.57 0.13 -14.71
C ARG A 139 5.68 0.17 -13.48
N LEU A 140 6.04 0.99 -12.48
CA LEU A 140 5.29 1.13 -11.25
C LEU A 140 3.81 1.50 -11.53
N PRO A 141 2.84 0.82 -10.89
CA PRO A 141 1.44 1.24 -10.96
C PRO A 141 1.30 2.68 -10.43
N ALA A 142 0.44 3.49 -11.03
CA ALA A 142 0.29 4.89 -10.62
C ALA A 142 -0.13 5.01 -9.15
N SER A 143 -1.08 4.18 -8.72
CA SER A 143 -1.71 4.26 -7.41
C SER A 143 -2.03 2.91 -6.80
N GLY A 144 -2.11 2.87 -5.46
CA GLY A 144 -2.73 1.80 -4.69
C GLY A 144 -3.95 2.29 -3.91
N THR A 145 -4.60 1.40 -3.18
CA THR A 145 -5.77 1.71 -2.34
C THR A 145 -5.35 1.85 -0.87
N ALA A 146 -5.58 3.02 -0.25
CA ALA A 146 -5.43 3.23 1.18
C ALA A 146 -6.37 2.32 1.99
N ARG A 147 -5.82 1.67 3.01
CA ARG A 147 -6.58 0.94 4.04
C ARG A 147 -5.93 1.13 5.41
N THR A 148 -6.58 0.58 6.44
CA THR A 148 -6.07 0.56 7.80
C THR A 148 -6.07 -0.86 8.34
N LEU A 149 -4.89 -1.38 8.68
CA LEU A 149 -4.72 -2.68 9.34
C LEU A 149 -4.45 -2.45 10.84
N HIS A 150 -5.39 -2.83 11.71
CA HIS A 150 -5.21 -2.74 13.17
C HIS A 150 -4.75 -1.36 13.68
N GLY A 151 -5.17 -0.28 13.01
CA GLY A 151 -4.77 1.10 13.32
C GLY A 151 -3.55 1.61 12.53
N THR A 152 -2.85 0.73 11.80
CA THR A 152 -1.70 1.07 10.96
C THR A 152 -2.12 1.40 9.53
N PRO A 153 -1.76 2.58 8.99
CA PRO A 153 -2.04 2.93 7.60
C PRO A 153 -1.27 2.04 6.62
N VAL A 154 -1.99 1.41 5.70
CA VAL A 154 -1.40 0.60 4.63
C VAL A 154 -1.88 1.07 3.26
N VAL A 155 -1.12 0.77 2.21
CA VAL A 155 -1.55 0.89 0.81
C VAL A 155 -1.58 -0.50 0.20
N CYS A 156 -2.71 -0.90 -0.37
CA CYS A 156 -2.85 -2.18 -1.04
C CYS A 156 -2.74 -2.00 -2.55
N VAL A 157 -1.91 -2.79 -3.20
CA VAL A 157 -1.73 -2.76 -4.66
C VAL A 157 -2.33 -4.03 -5.23
N ALA A 158 -3.10 -3.89 -6.32
CA ALA A 158 -3.75 -5.04 -6.94
C ALA A 158 -2.70 -6.09 -7.39
N ASP A 159 -2.93 -7.38 -7.12
CA ASP A 159 -2.00 -8.46 -7.53
C ASP A 159 -1.69 -8.40 -9.03
N ALA A 160 -2.71 -8.17 -9.86
CA ALA A 160 -2.56 -8.05 -11.31
C ALA A 160 -1.74 -6.82 -11.74
N ALA A 161 -1.68 -5.77 -10.92
CA ALA A 161 -0.85 -4.59 -11.20
C ALA A 161 0.61 -4.81 -10.76
N LEU A 162 0.82 -5.63 -9.72
CA LEU A 162 2.16 -6.07 -9.28
C LEU A 162 2.76 -7.14 -10.18
N HIS A 163 1.92 -7.92 -10.84
CA HIS A 163 2.35 -9.04 -11.69
C HIS A 163 1.69 -8.95 -13.08
N PRO A 164 1.95 -7.88 -13.86
CA PRO A 164 1.28 -7.64 -15.14
C PRO A 164 1.57 -8.70 -16.20
N ASP A 165 2.71 -9.39 -16.09
CA ASP A 165 3.16 -10.42 -17.03
C ASP A 165 2.87 -11.85 -16.53
N ALA A 166 2.22 -11.98 -15.38
CA ALA A 166 1.92 -13.26 -14.75
C ALA A 166 0.52 -13.76 -15.10
N ALA A 167 0.35 -15.08 -15.01
CA ALA A 167 -0.99 -15.64 -14.87
C ALA A 167 -1.65 -15.06 -13.60
N ALA A 168 -2.96 -14.82 -13.70
CA ALA A 168 -3.76 -14.39 -12.56
C ALA A 168 -3.64 -15.41 -11.42
N ALA A 169 -3.50 -14.93 -10.19
CA ALA A 169 -3.54 -15.79 -9.02
C ALA A 169 -4.91 -16.48 -8.91
N ASP A 170 -4.91 -17.75 -8.51
CA ASP A 170 -6.15 -18.52 -8.25
C ASP A 170 -7.02 -17.85 -7.17
N VAL A 171 -6.37 -17.20 -6.21
CA VAL A 171 -7.00 -16.39 -5.17
C VAL A 171 -6.47 -14.97 -5.26
N ARG A 172 -7.36 -14.01 -5.50
CA ARG A 172 -7.00 -12.60 -5.60
C ARG A 172 -6.73 -12.01 -4.22
N LEU A 173 -5.45 -11.74 -3.96
CA LEU A 173 -4.94 -11.18 -2.72
C LEU A 173 -4.01 -10.01 -3.03
N ASP A 174 -4.47 -8.80 -2.74
CA ASP A 174 -3.73 -7.57 -2.97
C ASP A 174 -2.78 -7.34 -1.79
N PRO A 175 -1.45 -7.42 -1.94
CA PRO A 175 -0.53 -7.15 -0.84
C PRO A 175 -0.66 -5.69 -0.38
N CYS A 176 -0.63 -5.51 0.93
CA CYS A 176 -0.81 -4.25 1.61
C CYS A 176 0.47 -3.87 2.35
N PHE A 177 1.08 -2.78 1.89
CA PHE A 177 2.35 -2.27 2.35
C PHE A 177 2.13 -1.21 3.43
N ASP A 178 2.88 -1.28 4.52
CA ASP A 178 3.01 -0.19 5.48
C ASP A 178 3.39 1.09 4.73
N ARG A 179 2.62 2.16 4.93
CA ARG A 179 2.85 3.40 4.18
C ARG A 179 4.17 4.06 4.55
N ALA A 180 4.69 3.84 5.75
CA ALA A 180 5.93 4.47 6.21
C ALA A 180 7.20 3.75 5.71
N THR A 181 7.19 2.42 5.65
CA THR A 181 8.38 1.61 5.38
C THR A 181 8.33 0.78 4.09
N GLY A 182 7.13 0.52 3.58
CA GLY A 182 6.91 -0.39 2.47
C GLY A 182 6.91 -1.86 2.82
N ALA A 183 6.99 -2.22 4.11
CA ALA A 183 6.90 -3.62 4.52
C ALA A 183 5.49 -4.20 4.27
N VAL A 184 5.39 -5.42 3.78
CA VAL A 184 4.09 -6.10 3.65
C VAL A 184 3.57 -6.48 5.04
N LEU A 185 2.41 -5.96 5.41
CA LEU A 185 1.77 -6.27 6.70
C LEU A 185 0.53 -7.16 6.54
N ALA A 186 -0.13 -7.08 5.38
CA ALA A 186 -1.36 -7.80 5.12
C ALA A 186 -1.55 -8.10 3.63
N HIS A 187 -2.55 -8.92 3.34
CA HIS A 187 -3.14 -9.02 2.01
C HIS A 187 -4.64 -8.76 2.11
N TRP A 188 -5.16 -7.96 1.19
CA TRP A 188 -6.58 -7.66 1.09
C TRP A 188 -7.22 -8.55 0.03
N SER A 189 -8.28 -9.27 0.39
CA SER A 189 -9.14 -9.91 -0.59
C SER A 189 -10.26 -8.94 -0.99
N PRO A 190 -10.28 -8.47 -2.25
CA PRO A 190 -11.42 -7.72 -2.78
C PRO A 190 -12.69 -8.59 -2.87
N ASP A 191 -12.58 -9.92 -2.95
CA ASP A 191 -13.73 -10.83 -3.07
C ASP A 191 -14.49 -10.99 -1.76
N SER A 192 -13.76 -11.08 -0.64
CA SER A 192 -14.37 -11.16 0.71
C SER A 192 -14.42 -9.81 1.42
N ALA A 193 -13.88 -8.76 0.82
CA ALA A 193 -13.70 -7.44 1.44
C ALA A 193 -13.07 -7.51 2.84
N ALA A 194 -12.00 -8.30 2.98
CA ALA A 194 -11.32 -8.52 4.25
C ALA A 194 -9.82 -8.71 4.08
N PHE A 195 -9.05 -8.45 5.15
CA PHE A 195 -7.65 -8.88 5.23
C PHE A 195 -7.58 -10.38 5.51
N VAL A 196 -6.91 -11.13 4.65
CA VAL A 196 -6.78 -12.59 4.71
C VAL A 196 -5.41 -13.02 4.15
N GLY A 197 -5.09 -14.31 4.12
CA GLY A 197 -3.80 -14.80 3.58
C GLY A 197 -2.61 -14.43 4.48
N ALA A 198 -1.52 -13.95 3.87
CA ALA A 198 -0.34 -13.46 4.59
C ALA A 198 -0.65 -12.11 5.28
N THR A 199 -1.35 -12.17 6.41
CA THR A 199 -1.78 -11.03 7.21
C THR A 199 -1.36 -11.18 8.66
N LEU A 200 -0.67 -10.16 9.17
CA LEU A 200 -0.25 -10.10 10.57
C LEU A 200 -1.44 -9.79 11.48
N ALA A 201 -1.51 -10.52 12.59
CA ALA A 201 -2.41 -10.28 13.70
C ALA A 201 -2.07 -8.96 14.44
N PRO A 202 -2.99 -8.42 15.25
CA PRO A 202 -2.70 -7.25 16.09
C PRO A 202 -1.47 -7.44 16.97
N GLY A 203 -0.70 -6.36 17.18
CA GLY A 203 0.49 -6.37 18.03
C GLY A 203 1.81 -6.63 17.31
N PHE A 204 1.83 -6.63 15.98
CA PHE A 204 3.08 -6.57 15.22
C PHE A 204 3.85 -5.28 15.52
N THR A 205 5.16 -5.30 15.28
CA THR A 205 6.04 -4.14 15.39
C THR A 205 6.74 -3.89 14.07
N VAL A 206 6.96 -2.61 13.77
CA VAL A 206 7.76 -2.15 12.63
C VAL A 206 8.86 -1.27 13.19
N SER A 207 10.11 -1.59 12.89
CA SER A 207 11.28 -0.81 13.30
C SER A 207 12.13 -0.42 12.10
N THR A 208 12.60 0.82 12.08
CA THR A 208 13.56 1.33 11.11
C THR A 208 14.94 1.44 11.77
N SER A 209 16.01 1.16 11.03
CA SER A 209 17.40 1.23 11.51
C SER A 209 18.26 2.15 10.65
#